data_AF-A0A8C0I9A1-F1
#
_entry.id   AF-A0A8C0I9A1-F1
#
_cell.length_a   1.000
_cell.length_b   1.000
_cell.length_c   1.000
_cell.angle_alpha   90.00
_cell.angle_beta   90.00
_cell.angle_gamma   90.00
#
_symmetry.space_group_name_H-M   'P 1'
#
loop_
_entity.id
_entity.type
_entity.pdbx_description
1 polymer ?
#
loop_
_entity_poly.entity_id
_entity_poly.type
_entity_poly.pdbx_seq_one_letter_code
_entity_poly.pdbx_strand_id
1 'polypeptide(L)'
;MLTFLLAGCASHLPVASQYFPITCTCLAGSSSPLSLWKFPRLHQYPSGLLSLRLSVHSPEGYRTEGSLTLGDIFIAVKTTKRFHQSRMELLLDTWISRAREQTYVFTDEEDDALKRRMGDHVIFTSCSAEHSHLALSCKMAAEFDAFLASGRSWFCHLDDDNYLNPRALLKLLSSYSATWDIYLGKPSLNRPIWASEILPNNQTKSVHFWFATGGAGFCISRKLASKMVPWASGRNFLSTSELIRLPDDCTVGYIIECKVGGQLLPNPLFHSHLENLQLIPASLLTQQVTLSYGTFENKLNVIELSGPFSPQEDPSRFRSLHCHLYPDTSWCLQAVGW
;
A
#
# COMPACT_ATOMS: atom_id res chain seq x y z
N MET A 1 -23.28 47.46 -45.40
CA MET A 1 -22.06 48.05 -46.02
C MET A 1 -21.25 48.66 -44.89
N LEU A 2 -20.15 48.00 -44.55
CA LEU A 2 -19.23 48.32 -43.46
C LEU A 2 -18.41 49.57 -43.81
N THR A 3 -18.17 50.47 -42.85
CA THR A 3 -16.83 51.03 -42.59
C THR A 3 -16.84 51.75 -41.23
N PHE A 4 -15.92 51.42 -40.32
CA PHE A 4 -15.13 52.40 -39.58
C PHE A 4 -13.93 51.73 -38.89
N LEU A 5 -12.91 52.57 -38.68
CA LEU A 5 -11.50 52.29 -38.50
C LEU A 5 -11.08 51.78 -37.11
N LEU A 6 -9.88 51.19 -37.13
CA LEU A 6 -8.91 50.88 -36.08
C LEU A 6 -8.70 51.96 -35.00
N ALA A 7 -8.53 51.53 -33.74
CA ALA A 7 -7.24 51.51 -33.00
C ALA A 7 -7.43 51.66 -31.47
N GLY A 8 -6.74 50.85 -30.66
CA GLY A 8 -6.43 51.18 -29.25
C GLY A 8 -6.38 50.01 -28.24
N CYS A 9 -5.17 49.46 -28.03
CA CYS A 9 -4.59 48.74 -26.87
C CYS A 9 -5.47 48.19 -25.71
N ALA A 10 -5.36 46.88 -25.42
CA ALA A 10 -4.47 46.31 -24.38
C ALA A 10 -4.96 44.96 -23.78
N SER A 11 -3.98 44.10 -23.51
CA SER A 11 -3.91 43.05 -22.46
C SER A 11 -4.68 41.71 -22.56
N HIS A 12 -3.85 40.66 -22.51
CA HIS A 12 -4.03 39.31 -21.93
C HIS A 12 -4.62 38.17 -22.78
N LEU A 13 -3.70 37.31 -23.22
CA LEU A 13 -3.87 35.90 -23.61
C LEU A 13 -4.54 35.06 -22.52
N PRO A 14 -5.28 34.00 -22.91
CA PRO A 14 -5.19 32.72 -22.23
C PRO A 14 -4.56 31.66 -23.15
N VAL A 15 -3.57 30.96 -22.60
CA VAL A 15 -2.85 29.83 -23.22
C VAL A 15 -3.78 28.62 -23.32
N ALA A 16 -3.89 28.07 -24.53
CA ALA A 16 -4.64 26.86 -24.84
C ALA A 16 -3.98 25.59 -24.27
N SER A 17 -4.77 24.69 -23.69
CA SER A 17 -4.34 23.33 -23.33
C SER A 17 -4.25 22.46 -24.58
N GLN A 18 -3.04 22.08 -24.99
CA GLN A 18 -2.84 21.01 -25.98
C GLN A 18 -2.67 19.66 -25.24
N TYR A 19 -3.62 18.76 -25.45
CA TYR A 19 -3.50 17.34 -25.12
C TYR A 19 -2.79 16.63 -26.28
N PHE A 20 -1.64 15.99 -26.02
CA PHE A 20 -1.00 15.08 -26.97
C PHE A 20 -1.27 13.62 -26.57
N PRO A 21 -1.65 12.73 -27.52
CA PRO A 21 -1.74 11.31 -27.27
C PRO A 21 -0.35 10.66 -27.32
N ILE A 22 -0.06 9.78 -26.36
CA ILE A 22 1.09 8.88 -26.39
C ILE A 22 0.63 7.58 -27.05
N THR A 23 1.11 7.30 -28.26
CA THR A 23 1.03 5.99 -28.92
C THR A 23 2.30 5.21 -28.61
N CYS A 24 2.16 4.00 -28.08
CA CYS A 24 3.20 2.98 -28.13
C CYS A 24 2.69 1.85 -29.04
N THR A 25 3.36 1.71 -30.18
CA THR A 25 3.15 0.64 -31.16
C THR A 25 3.71 -0.67 -30.62
N CYS A 26 2.86 -1.68 -30.44
CA CYS A 26 3.26 -3.08 -30.40
C CYS A 26 2.55 -3.78 -31.55
N LEU A 27 3.33 -4.43 -32.41
CA LEU A 27 2.86 -5.18 -33.57
C LEU A 27 2.13 -6.46 -33.13
N ALA A 28 0.91 -6.60 -33.66
CA ALA A 28 0.11 -7.81 -33.90
C ALA A 28 -0.25 -8.76 -32.73
N GLY A 29 -1.55 -8.79 -32.42
CA GLY A 29 -2.20 -9.84 -31.62
C GLY A 29 -3.52 -9.33 -31.04
N SER A 30 -4.63 -9.69 -31.66
CA SER A 30 -6.00 -9.25 -31.36
C SER A 30 -6.45 -9.47 -29.90
N SER A 31 -6.84 -8.40 -29.19
CA SER A 31 -7.92 -8.41 -28.18
C SER A 31 -8.11 -7.03 -27.54
N SER A 32 -9.38 -6.64 -27.42
CA SER A 32 -10.07 -5.61 -26.63
C SER A 32 -9.26 -4.60 -25.76
N PRO A 33 -9.70 -3.32 -25.68
CA PRO A 33 -8.96 -2.28 -24.98
C PRO A 33 -8.99 -2.47 -23.44
N LEU A 34 -7.81 -2.71 -22.87
CA LEU A 34 -7.54 -2.63 -21.44
C LEU A 34 -7.75 -1.19 -20.95
N SER A 35 -8.60 -1.02 -19.95
CA SER A 35 -8.81 0.24 -19.22
C SER A 35 -7.60 0.54 -18.33
N LEU A 36 -6.62 1.26 -18.87
CA LEU A 36 -5.55 1.89 -18.12
C LEU A 36 -6.13 3.02 -17.25
N TRP A 37 -6.27 2.76 -15.95
CA TRP A 37 -6.64 3.78 -14.97
C TRP A 37 -5.52 4.80 -14.84
N LYS A 38 -5.78 6.02 -15.32
CA LYS A 38 -4.92 7.19 -15.04
C LYS A 38 -5.32 7.74 -13.68
N PHE A 39 -4.45 7.58 -12.68
CA PHE A 39 -4.55 8.36 -11.46
C PHE A 39 -4.44 9.87 -11.79
N PRO A 40 -5.23 10.75 -11.15
CA PRO A 40 -5.05 12.19 -11.28
C PRO A 40 -3.62 12.59 -10.88
N ARG A 41 -3.02 13.54 -11.60
CA ARG A 41 -1.71 14.11 -11.23
C ARG A 41 -1.75 14.63 -9.80
N LEU A 42 -0.79 14.19 -8.98
CA LEU A 42 -0.47 14.83 -7.71
C LEU A 42 0.09 16.22 -8.01
N HIS A 43 -0.75 17.26 -7.94
CA HIS A 43 -0.24 18.62 -7.85
C HIS A 43 0.25 18.86 -6.43
N GLN A 44 1.56 18.77 -6.26
CA GLN A 44 2.25 19.12 -5.02
C GLN A 44 2.30 20.65 -4.92
N TYR A 45 1.43 21.22 -4.09
CA TYR A 45 1.54 22.61 -3.66
C TYR A 45 2.45 22.69 -2.42
N PRO A 46 3.22 23.79 -2.25
CA PRO A 46 4.17 23.91 -1.16
C PRO A 46 3.45 23.81 0.18
N SER A 47 4.07 23.05 1.09
CA SER A 47 3.64 22.82 2.47
C SER A 47 3.55 24.14 3.23
N GLY A 48 2.42 24.82 3.13
CA GLY A 48 2.03 25.87 4.07
C GLY A 48 1.65 25.22 5.39
N LEU A 49 2.22 25.72 6.50
CA LEU A 49 1.81 25.38 7.86
C LEU A 49 0.30 25.66 8.03
N LEU A 50 -0.53 24.65 7.75
CA LEU A 50 -1.88 24.58 8.27
C LEU A 50 -1.76 23.91 9.64
N SER A 51 -1.73 24.75 10.67
CA SER A 51 -2.02 24.35 12.04
C SER A 51 -3.46 23.82 12.09
N LEU A 52 -3.65 22.57 11.69
CA LEU A 52 -4.77 21.78 12.18
C LEU A 52 -4.50 21.60 13.67
N ARG A 53 -5.33 22.24 14.49
CA ARG A 53 -5.44 21.92 15.91
C ARG A 53 -5.77 20.42 16.00
N LEU A 54 -4.73 19.62 16.15
CA LEU A 54 -4.80 18.28 16.72
C LEU A 54 -5.46 18.48 18.08
N SER A 55 -6.71 18.07 18.20
CA SER A 55 -7.30 17.79 19.50
C SER A 55 -6.53 16.60 20.07
N VAL A 56 -5.40 16.87 20.71
CA VAL A 56 -4.67 15.92 21.53
C VAL A 56 -5.60 15.57 22.68
N HIS A 57 -6.39 14.52 22.52
CA HIS A 57 -6.95 13.84 23.69
C HIS A 57 -5.77 13.21 24.42
N SER A 58 -5.55 13.65 25.66
CA SER A 58 -4.56 13.08 26.58
C SER A 58 -4.71 11.56 26.64
N PRO A 59 -3.62 10.77 26.53
CA PRO A 59 -3.66 9.35 26.79
C PRO A 59 -3.57 9.11 28.30
N GLU A 60 -4.63 9.46 29.04
CA GLU A 60 -4.78 8.95 30.40
C GLU A 60 -5.36 7.52 30.32
N GLY A 61 -4.50 6.54 30.61
CA GLY A 61 -4.89 5.29 31.25
C GLY A 61 -5.68 4.27 30.42
N TYR A 62 -5.09 3.72 29.35
CA TYR A 62 -5.59 2.49 28.74
C TYR A 62 -4.44 1.52 28.42
N ARG A 63 -3.92 0.85 29.45
CA ARG A 63 -3.19 -0.41 29.31
C ARG A 63 -4.15 -1.54 29.66
N THR A 64 -4.48 -2.39 28.70
CA THR A 64 -5.10 -3.70 28.98
C THR A 64 -4.08 -4.81 28.76
N GLU A 65 -4.27 -5.86 29.55
CA GLU A 65 -3.33 -6.92 29.91
C GLU A 65 -2.79 -7.75 28.72
N GLY A 66 -1.50 -8.10 28.80
CA GLY A 66 -0.73 -8.86 27.80
C GLY A 66 0.19 -7.96 26.96
N SER A 67 1.50 -8.16 27.03
CA SER A 67 2.43 -7.45 26.14
C SER A 67 2.27 -8.00 24.71
N LEU A 68 1.77 -7.18 23.78
CA LEU A 68 1.70 -7.51 22.36
C LEU A 68 3.04 -8.09 21.87
N THR A 69 2.99 -9.22 21.17
CA THR A 69 4.15 -9.87 20.56
C THR A 69 4.01 -9.93 19.04
N LEU A 70 5.08 -10.28 18.33
CA LEU A 70 4.99 -10.53 16.88
C LEU A 70 4.01 -11.67 16.56
N GLY A 71 3.88 -12.67 17.44
CA GLY A 71 2.92 -13.78 17.26
C GLY A 71 1.47 -13.35 17.13
N ASP A 72 1.12 -12.18 17.65
CA ASP A 72 -0.23 -11.60 17.57
C ASP A 72 -0.53 -10.91 16.22
N ILE A 73 0.47 -10.81 15.34
CA ILE A 73 0.39 -10.09 14.06
C ILE A 73 0.42 -11.09 12.91
N PHE A 74 -0.53 -10.96 11.98
CA PHE A 74 -0.57 -11.63 10.69
C PHE A 74 -0.11 -10.64 9.62
N ILE A 75 0.97 -10.97 8.92
CA ILE A 75 1.53 -10.14 7.85
C ILE A 75 1.25 -10.84 6.53
N ALA A 76 0.41 -10.23 5.69
CA ALA A 76 0.14 -10.71 4.35
C ALA A 76 1.00 -9.95 3.34
N VAL A 77 1.71 -10.67 2.48
CA VAL A 77 2.46 -10.11 1.34
C VAL A 77 1.80 -10.57 0.05
N LYS A 78 1.27 -9.62 -0.73
CA LYS A 78 0.70 -9.91 -2.05
C LYS A 78 1.79 -9.90 -3.11
N THR A 79 1.85 -10.95 -3.91
CA THR A 79 2.76 -11.05 -5.06
C THR A 79 2.09 -11.78 -6.23
N THR A 80 2.86 -12.02 -7.28
CA THR A 80 2.47 -12.76 -8.48
C THR A 80 3.68 -13.50 -9.04
N LYS A 81 3.46 -14.57 -9.81
CA LYS A 81 4.53 -15.42 -10.37
C LYS A 81 5.69 -14.64 -10.99
N ARG A 82 5.38 -13.58 -11.76
CA ARG A 82 6.38 -12.73 -12.42
C ARG A 82 7.37 -12.04 -11.46
N PHE A 83 7.03 -11.93 -10.18
CA PHE A 83 7.82 -11.23 -9.16
C PHE A 83 8.42 -12.14 -8.10
N HIS A 84 8.24 -13.47 -8.21
CA HIS A 84 8.86 -14.42 -7.29
C HIS A 84 10.39 -14.28 -7.23
N GLN A 85 11.04 -14.18 -8.38
CA GLN A 85 12.50 -14.01 -8.41
C GLN A 85 12.90 -12.55 -8.18
N SER A 86 12.31 -11.63 -8.94
CA SER A 86 12.79 -10.23 -9.00
C SER A 86 12.48 -9.39 -7.77
N ARG A 87 11.47 -9.76 -6.96
CA ARG A 87 11.06 -9.03 -5.76
C ARG A 87 11.05 -9.90 -4.51
N MET A 88 10.42 -11.07 -4.56
CA MET A 88 10.26 -11.89 -3.36
C MET A 88 11.59 -12.44 -2.82
N GLU A 89 12.55 -12.83 -3.65
CA GLU A 89 13.87 -13.26 -3.15
C GLU A 89 14.53 -12.19 -2.29
N LEU A 90 14.45 -10.91 -2.69
CA LEU A 90 14.94 -9.79 -1.92
C LEU A 90 14.25 -9.67 -0.56
N LEU A 91 12.91 -9.79 -0.51
CA LEU A 91 12.17 -9.69 0.76
C LEU A 91 12.50 -10.86 1.70
N LEU A 92 12.61 -12.08 1.15
CA LEU A 92 12.96 -13.30 1.86
C LEU A 92 14.37 -13.26 2.45
N ASP A 93 15.32 -12.65 1.74
CA ASP A 93 16.70 -12.45 2.21
C ASP A 93 16.82 -11.34 3.25
N THR A 94 15.85 -10.41 3.27
CA THR A 94 15.87 -9.23 4.14
C THR A 94 14.81 -9.32 5.23
N TRP A 95 13.76 -8.51 5.20
CA TRP A 95 12.88 -8.32 6.35
C TRP A 95 12.04 -9.56 6.69
N ILE A 96 11.66 -10.39 5.71
CA ILE A 96 10.88 -11.60 5.99
C ILE A 96 11.72 -12.57 6.82
N SER A 97 13.05 -12.60 6.66
CA SER A 97 13.93 -13.42 7.51
C SER A 97 13.80 -13.10 9.01
N ARG A 98 13.33 -11.90 9.36
CA ARG A 98 13.14 -11.42 10.74
C ARG A 98 11.71 -11.56 11.27
N ALA A 99 10.75 -11.93 10.42
CA ALA A 99 9.33 -12.07 10.77
C ALA A 99 8.64 -13.25 10.06
N ARG A 100 9.42 -14.27 9.65
CA ARG A 100 8.95 -15.38 8.80
C ARG A 100 7.72 -16.09 9.36
N GLU A 101 7.68 -16.31 10.67
CA GLU A 101 6.58 -17.01 11.37
C GLU A 101 5.26 -16.22 11.39
N GLN A 102 5.32 -14.91 11.11
CA GLN A 102 4.18 -14.02 11.05
C GLN A 102 3.78 -13.69 9.61
N THR A 103 4.68 -13.92 8.65
CA THR A 103 4.50 -13.57 7.23
C THR A 103 3.93 -14.71 6.41
N TYR A 104 2.90 -14.41 5.64
CA TYR A 104 2.24 -15.28 4.68
C TYR A 104 2.25 -14.62 3.30
N VAL A 105 2.66 -15.36 2.28
CA VAL A 105 2.80 -14.87 0.89
C VAL A 105 1.63 -15.37 0.06
N PHE A 106 0.89 -14.47 -0.57
CA PHE A 106 -0.25 -14.79 -1.41
C PHE A 106 0.11 -14.55 -2.88
N THR A 107 0.05 -15.61 -3.69
CA THR A 107 0.45 -15.57 -5.11
C THR A 107 -0.50 -16.37 -5.99
N ASP A 108 -0.40 -16.21 -7.30
CA ASP A 108 -1.29 -16.81 -8.32
C ASP A 108 -0.82 -18.15 -8.88
N GLU A 109 0.46 -18.48 -8.78
CA GLU A 109 0.99 -19.74 -9.33
C GLU A 109 2.01 -20.41 -8.42
N GLU A 110 2.11 -21.74 -8.54
CA GLU A 110 3.04 -22.55 -7.78
C GLU A 110 4.51 -22.23 -8.10
N ASP A 111 5.34 -22.37 -7.07
CA ASP A 111 6.78 -22.16 -7.15
C ASP A 111 7.51 -22.97 -6.08
N ASP A 112 8.24 -23.99 -6.50
CA ASP A 112 8.96 -24.88 -5.60
C ASP A 112 10.06 -24.15 -4.81
N ALA A 113 10.68 -23.10 -5.37
CA ALA A 113 11.71 -22.35 -4.66
C ALA A 113 11.10 -21.51 -3.53
N LEU A 114 9.99 -20.83 -3.81
CA LEU A 114 9.23 -20.09 -2.81
C LEU A 114 8.66 -21.03 -1.74
N LYS A 115 8.06 -22.17 -2.15
CA LYS A 115 7.53 -23.20 -1.24
C LYS A 115 8.61 -23.81 -0.35
N ARG A 116 9.81 -24.05 -0.88
CA ARG A 116 10.95 -24.52 -0.05
C ARG A 116 11.36 -23.52 1.03
N ARG A 117 11.26 -22.21 0.76
CA ARG A 117 11.63 -21.15 1.73
C ARG A 117 10.52 -20.84 2.73
N MET A 118 9.26 -20.83 2.30
CA MET A 118 8.11 -20.42 3.11
C MET A 118 7.29 -21.58 3.67
N GLY A 119 7.37 -22.78 3.10
CA GLY A 119 6.55 -23.92 3.53
C GLY A 119 5.06 -23.60 3.44
N ASP A 120 4.29 -23.88 4.48
CA ASP A 120 2.85 -23.61 4.52
C ASP A 120 2.50 -22.11 4.61
N HIS A 121 3.51 -21.23 4.66
CA HIS A 121 3.32 -19.79 4.64
C HIS A 121 3.22 -19.21 3.23
N VAL A 122 3.27 -20.02 2.17
CA VAL A 122 2.88 -19.59 0.82
C VAL A 122 1.49 -20.13 0.48
N ILE A 123 0.58 -19.22 0.14
CA ILE A 123 -0.78 -19.51 -0.29
C ILE A 123 -0.86 -19.27 -1.79
N PHE A 124 -0.98 -20.37 -2.54
CA PHE A 124 -1.26 -20.34 -3.98
C PHE A 124 -2.76 -20.10 -4.19
N THR A 125 -3.11 -18.84 -4.39
CA THR A 125 -4.47 -18.42 -4.71
C THR A 125 -4.78 -18.86 -6.13
N SER A 126 -5.94 -19.49 -6.37
CA SER A 126 -6.43 -19.77 -7.73
C SER A 126 -6.95 -18.50 -8.43
N CYS A 127 -6.44 -17.33 -8.05
CA CYS A 127 -6.78 -16.03 -8.59
C CYS A 127 -5.97 -15.78 -9.86
N SER A 128 -6.47 -14.88 -10.72
CA SER A 128 -5.73 -14.47 -11.93
C SER A 128 -4.38 -13.83 -11.59
N ALA A 129 -3.38 -14.06 -12.45
CA ALA A 129 -2.09 -13.40 -12.44
C ALA A 129 -2.11 -11.98 -13.05
N GLU A 130 -3.26 -11.58 -13.60
CA GLU A 130 -3.45 -10.22 -14.12
C GLU A 130 -3.36 -9.17 -13.00
N HIS A 131 -3.05 -7.94 -13.39
CA HIS A 131 -3.09 -6.77 -12.50
C HIS A 131 -4.43 -6.01 -12.63
N SER A 132 -5.53 -6.75 -12.77
CA SER A 132 -6.89 -6.19 -12.84
C SER A 132 -7.48 -6.02 -11.44
N HIS A 133 -8.45 -5.11 -11.28
CA HIS A 133 -9.08 -4.88 -9.98
C HIS A 133 -9.71 -6.16 -9.40
N LEU A 134 -10.28 -7.04 -10.24
CA LEU A 134 -10.83 -8.33 -9.84
C LEU A 134 -9.74 -9.29 -9.34
N ALA A 135 -8.60 -9.35 -10.05
CA ALA A 135 -7.49 -10.21 -9.66
C ALA A 135 -6.88 -9.79 -8.32
N LEU A 136 -6.67 -8.48 -8.12
CA LEU A 136 -6.17 -7.92 -6.86
C LEU A 136 -7.16 -8.14 -5.70
N SER A 137 -8.45 -7.90 -5.97
CA SER A 137 -9.53 -8.12 -4.99
C SER A 137 -9.67 -9.59 -4.60
N CYS A 138 -9.45 -10.52 -5.54
CA CYS A 138 -9.43 -11.95 -5.26
C CYS A 138 -8.30 -12.33 -4.29
N LYS A 139 -7.08 -11.82 -4.51
CA LYS A 139 -5.96 -12.05 -3.59
C LYS A 139 -6.21 -11.40 -2.22
N MET A 140 -6.72 -10.17 -2.18
CA MET A 140 -7.07 -9.49 -0.92
C MET A 140 -8.14 -10.26 -0.12
N ALA A 141 -9.12 -10.87 -0.78
CA ALA A 141 -10.11 -11.74 -0.13
C ALA A 141 -9.43 -12.95 0.53
N ALA A 142 -8.49 -13.61 -0.18
CA ALA A 142 -7.73 -14.73 0.36
C ALA A 142 -6.85 -14.32 1.56
N GLU A 143 -6.21 -13.15 1.51
CA GLU A 143 -5.45 -12.59 2.63
C GLU A 143 -6.34 -12.40 3.87
N PHE A 144 -7.51 -11.80 3.67
CA PHE A 144 -8.46 -11.49 4.71
C PHE A 144 -9.03 -12.77 5.37
N ASP A 145 -9.42 -13.75 4.56
CA ASP A 145 -9.94 -15.03 5.05
C ASP A 145 -8.87 -15.82 5.83
N ALA A 146 -7.64 -15.85 5.32
CA ALA A 146 -6.52 -16.49 6.01
C ALA A 146 -6.20 -15.80 7.34
N PHE A 147 -6.26 -14.46 7.40
CA PHE A 147 -6.12 -13.73 8.64
C PHE A 147 -7.21 -14.10 9.66
N LEU A 148 -8.48 -14.11 9.25
CA LEU A 148 -9.58 -14.48 10.14
C LEU A 148 -9.38 -15.88 10.72
N ALA A 149 -9.01 -16.84 9.86
CA ALA A 149 -8.71 -18.22 10.24
C ALA A 149 -7.51 -18.34 11.19
N SER A 150 -6.51 -17.47 11.07
CA SER A 150 -5.29 -17.51 11.89
C SER A 150 -5.52 -17.22 13.38
N GLY A 151 -6.65 -16.63 13.76
CA GLY A 151 -6.92 -16.23 15.14
C GLY A 151 -6.15 -15.00 15.65
N ARG A 152 -5.25 -14.43 14.84
CA ARG A 152 -4.36 -13.34 15.25
C ARG A 152 -5.10 -12.01 15.50
N SER A 153 -4.50 -11.17 16.33
CA SER A 153 -5.07 -9.92 16.81
C SER A 153 -4.97 -8.78 15.79
N TRP A 154 -3.97 -8.81 14.92
CA TRP A 154 -3.71 -7.78 13.92
C TRP A 154 -3.49 -8.38 12.54
N PHE A 155 -4.14 -7.78 11.55
CA PHE A 155 -3.86 -8.00 10.13
C PHE A 155 -3.04 -6.85 9.60
N CYS A 156 -1.93 -7.11 8.90
CA CYS A 156 -1.20 -6.10 8.16
C CYS A 156 -0.96 -6.57 6.73
N HIS A 157 -1.40 -5.75 5.77
CA HIS A 157 -1.20 -5.98 4.34
C HIS A 157 0.04 -5.23 3.85
N LEU A 158 0.83 -5.87 3.00
CA LEU A 158 1.95 -5.28 2.25
C LEU A 158 1.99 -5.80 0.82
N ASP A 159 2.54 -4.99 -0.10
CA ASP A 159 2.90 -5.41 -1.45
C ASP A 159 4.34 -5.95 -1.51
N ASP A 160 4.67 -6.69 -2.57
CA ASP A 160 6.00 -7.30 -2.77
C ASP A 160 7.16 -6.33 -3.06
N ASP A 161 6.89 -5.03 -3.12
CA ASP A 161 7.90 -3.97 -3.16
C ASP A 161 7.96 -3.14 -1.87
N ASN A 162 7.42 -3.66 -0.77
CA ASN A 162 7.51 -3.05 0.55
C ASN A 162 8.58 -3.71 1.44
N TYR A 163 9.28 -2.89 2.21
CA TYR A 163 10.14 -3.32 3.32
C TYR A 163 9.42 -3.07 4.63
N LEU A 164 9.24 -4.11 5.44
CA LEU A 164 8.68 -3.99 6.78
C LEU A 164 9.78 -3.88 7.83
N ASN A 165 9.61 -3.01 8.81
CA ASN A 165 10.38 -3.02 10.05
C ASN A 165 9.52 -3.63 11.18
N PRO A 166 9.68 -4.91 11.53
CA PRO A 166 8.83 -5.59 12.51
C PRO A 166 8.91 -4.96 13.91
N ARG A 167 10.06 -4.39 14.29
CA ARG A 167 10.25 -3.72 15.58
C ARG A 167 9.45 -2.42 15.64
N ALA A 168 9.49 -1.61 14.58
CA ALA A 168 8.69 -0.39 14.50
C ALA A 168 7.20 -0.70 14.43
N LEU A 169 6.81 -1.73 13.67
CA LEU A 169 5.42 -2.21 13.60
C LEU A 169 4.91 -2.61 14.99
N LEU A 170 5.64 -3.47 15.70
CA LEU A 170 5.25 -3.95 17.02
C LEU A 170 5.11 -2.78 18.01
N LYS A 171 6.07 -1.84 17.99
CA LYS A 171 6.02 -0.63 18.81
C LYS A 171 4.79 0.20 18.50
N LEU A 172 4.46 0.40 17.22
CA LEU A 172 3.27 1.14 16.81
C LEU A 172 2.00 0.44 17.29
N LEU A 173 1.83 -0.85 17.00
CA LEU A 173 0.60 -1.56 17.36
C LEU A 173 0.42 -1.70 18.88
N SER A 174 1.50 -1.68 19.66
CA SER A 174 1.43 -1.72 21.13
C SER A 174 0.79 -0.48 21.76
N SER A 175 0.63 0.63 21.01
CA SER A 175 -0.09 1.81 21.48
C SER A 175 -1.60 1.73 21.29
N TYR A 176 -2.12 0.62 20.75
CA TYR A 176 -3.53 0.41 20.47
C TYR A 176 -4.02 -0.91 21.06
N SER A 177 -5.30 -0.96 21.43
CA SER A 177 -5.96 -2.22 21.75
C SER A 177 -6.54 -2.87 20.50
N ALA A 178 -6.27 -4.16 20.27
CA ALA A 178 -6.90 -4.95 19.21
C ALA A 178 -8.41 -5.17 19.46
N THR A 179 -8.92 -4.83 20.66
CA THR A 179 -10.35 -4.84 21.00
C THR A 179 -11.06 -3.53 20.63
N TRP A 180 -10.38 -2.61 19.96
CA TRP A 180 -10.95 -1.39 19.39
C TRP A 180 -10.98 -1.48 17.86
N ASP A 181 -11.77 -0.64 17.22
CA ASP A 181 -11.88 -0.61 15.76
C ASP A 181 -10.73 0.21 15.18
N ILE A 182 -9.59 -0.44 14.93
CA ILE A 182 -8.37 0.22 14.46
C ILE A 182 -8.11 -0.12 13.00
N TYR A 183 -7.94 0.92 12.18
CA TYR A 183 -7.46 0.87 10.79
C TYR A 183 -6.34 1.92 10.64
N LEU A 184 -5.10 1.47 10.45
CA LEU A 184 -3.90 2.32 10.39
C LEU A 184 -3.28 2.26 9.00
N GLY A 185 -2.83 3.40 8.49
CA GLY A 185 -2.06 3.46 7.26
C GLY A 185 -1.85 4.88 6.75
N LYS A 186 -1.25 5.00 5.57
CA LYS A 186 -1.03 6.27 4.90
C LYS A 186 -2.25 6.61 4.03
N PRO A 187 -2.96 7.73 4.26
CA PRO A 187 -4.01 8.16 3.34
C PRO A 187 -3.46 8.39 1.93
N SER A 188 -4.16 7.89 0.91
CA SER A 188 -3.70 7.99 -0.49
C SER A 188 -3.84 9.40 -1.09
N LEU A 189 -4.84 10.14 -0.62
CA LEU A 189 -5.15 11.49 -1.07
C LEU A 189 -5.05 12.46 0.11
N ASN A 190 -5.09 13.76 -0.17
CA ASN A 190 -5.25 14.80 0.86
C ASN A 190 -6.73 15.08 1.20
N ARG A 191 -7.65 14.28 0.67
CA ARG A 191 -9.10 14.37 0.83
C ARG A 191 -9.73 12.97 0.65
N PRO A 192 -10.95 12.73 1.16
CA PRO A 192 -11.69 11.51 0.83
C PRO A 192 -11.85 11.33 -0.68
N ILE A 193 -11.80 10.09 -1.16
CA ILE A 193 -12.13 9.77 -2.55
C ILE A 193 -13.64 9.92 -2.78
N TRP A 194 -14.03 10.28 -4.00
CA TRP A 194 -15.41 10.30 -4.45
C TRP A 194 -15.66 9.06 -5.31
N ALA A 195 -16.68 8.28 -4.99
CA ALA A 195 -17.05 7.10 -5.75
C ALA A 195 -18.56 6.94 -5.85
N SER A 196 -18.99 6.08 -6.77
CA SER A 196 -20.40 5.76 -7.00
C SER A 196 -20.65 4.30 -6.62
N GLU A 197 -21.47 4.08 -5.61
CA GLU A 197 -21.99 2.76 -5.25
C GLU A 197 -23.20 2.45 -6.14
N ILE A 198 -23.19 1.28 -6.80
CA ILE A 198 -24.33 0.78 -7.58
C ILE A 198 -25.35 0.13 -6.64
N LEU A 199 -26.61 0.57 -6.69
CA LEU A 199 -27.72 0.04 -5.92
C LEU A 199 -28.52 -1.01 -6.73
N PRO A 200 -29.33 -1.88 -6.07
CA PRO A 200 -30.06 -2.96 -6.74
C PRO A 200 -31.02 -2.55 -7.87
N ASN A 201 -31.46 -1.29 -7.88
CA ASN A 201 -32.35 -0.71 -8.89
C ASN A 201 -31.60 0.04 -10.01
N ASN A 202 -30.31 -0.24 -10.20
CA ASN A 202 -29.39 0.47 -11.11
C ASN A 202 -29.26 1.98 -10.82
N GLN A 203 -29.72 2.45 -9.66
CA GLN A 203 -29.40 3.80 -9.21
C GLN A 203 -27.98 3.83 -8.64
N THR A 204 -27.36 5.00 -8.68
CA THR A 204 -26.05 5.22 -8.07
C THR A 204 -26.18 6.09 -6.83
N LYS A 205 -25.44 5.72 -5.79
CA LYS A 205 -25.28 6.51 -4.57
C LYS A 205 -23.86 7.06 -4.51
N SER A 206 -23.74 8.37 -4.32
CA SER A 206 -22.44 9.00 -4.09
C SER A 206 -21.93 8.62 -2.70
N VAL A 207 -20.67 8.19 -2.62
CA VAL A 207 -19.99 7.84 -1.37
C VAL A 207 -18.63 8.54 -1.28
N HIS A 208 -18.25 8.91 -0.05
CA HIS A 208 -17.03 9.65 0.27
C HIS A 208 -16.35 8.99 1.45
N PHE A 209 -15.09 8.58 1.27
CA PHE A 209 -14.35 7.87 2.30
C PHE A 209 -12.84 8.04 2.14
N TRP A 210 -12.11 7.87 3.23
CA TRP A 210 -10.67 7.68 3.22
C TRP A 210 -10.31 6.21 3.02
N PHE A 211 -9.13 5.96 2.47
CA PHE A 211 -8.54 4.64 2.37
C PHE A 211 -7.01 4.74 2.53
N ALA A 212 -6.41 3.72 3.13
CA ALA A 212 -4.97 3.59 3.21
C ALA A 212 -4.44 3.11 1.86
N THR A 213 -3.35 3.70 1.38
CA THR A 213 -2.65 3.28 0.16
C THR A 213 -2.14 1.85 0.31
N GLY A 214 -2.58 0.92 -0.54
CA GLY A 214 -2.16 -0.50 -0.48
C GLY A 214 -0.64 -0.67 -0.50
N GLY A 215 0.02 -0.01 -1.46
CA GLY A 215 1.48 -0.04 -1.61
C GLY A 215 2.29 0.74 -0.56
N ALA A 216 1.65 1.32 0.46
CA ALA A 216 2.32 1.77 1.69
C ALA A 216 2.21 0.74 2.82
N GLY A 217 1.37 -0.29 2.64
CA GLY A 217 0.88 -1.17 3.68
C GLY A 217 -0.11 -0.49 4.63
N PHE A 218 -0.92 -1.33 5.29
CA PHE A 218 -1.89 -0.91 6.29
C PHE A 218 -2.14 -2.02 7.30
N CYS A 219 -2.68 -1.68 8.48
CA CYS A 219 -3.05 -2.65 9.50
C CYS A 219 -4.48 -2.48 10.02
N ILE A 220 -5.13 -3.60 10.32
CA ILE A 220 -6.51 -3.69 10.80
C ILE A 220 -6.55 -4.58 12.05
N SER A 221 -7.19 -4.10 13.10
CA SER A 221 -7.48 -4.90 14.30
C SER A 221 -8.47 -6.04 14.02
N ARG A 222 -8.34 -7.17 14.75
CA ARG A 222 -9.27 -8.31 14.61
C ARG A 222 -10.73 -7.92 14.86
N LYS A 223 -11.00 -7.01 15.81
CA LYS A 223 -12.36 -6.54 16.06
C LYS A 223 -12.96 -5.84 14.84
N LEU A 224 -12.23 -4.91 14.23
CA LEU A 224 -12.70 -4.23 13.02
C LEU A 224 -12.88 -5.22 11.86
N ALA A 225 -11.90 -6.11 11.64
CA ALA A 225 -12.00 -7.15 10.62
C ALA A 225 -13.24 -8.05 10.82
N SER A 226 -13.56 -8.41 12.07
CA SER A 226 -14.76 -9.22 12.36
C SER A 226 -16.05 -8.52 11.92
N LYS A 227 -16.10 -7.18 12.00
CA LYS A 227 -17.24 -6.40 11.47
C LYS A 227 -17.27 -6.38 9.95
N MET A 228 -16.11 -6.41 9.28
CA MET A 228 -16.01 -6.37 7.82
C MET A 228 -16.46 -7.67 7.14
N VAL A 229 -16.56 -8.80 7.86
CA VAL A 229 -16.90 -10.14 7.34
C VAL A 229 -18.06 -10.16 6.33
N PRO A 230 -19.22 -9.50 6.57
CA PRO A 230 -20.34 -9.52 5.62
C PRO A 230 -20.03 -8.92 4.24
N TRP A 231 -18.96 -8.12 4.13
CA TRP A 231 -18.55 -7.44 2.89
C TRP A 231 -17.17 -7.89 2.39
N ALA A 232 -16.34 -8.50 3.23
CA ALA A 232 -14.94 -8.77 2.93
C ALA A 232 -14.57 -10.27 2.90
N SER A 233 -15.35 -11.16 3.52
CA SER A 233 -14.99 -12.58 3.56
C SER A 233 -15.53 -13.35 2.35
N GLY A 234 -14.76 -14.31 1.87
CA GLY A 234 -15.10 -15.13 0.71
C GLY A 234 -15.38 -14.29 -0.54
N ARG A 235 -16.46 -14.62 -1.26
CA ARG A 235 -16.83 -13.90 -2.50
C ARG A 235 -17.33 -12.47 -2.27
N ASN A 236 -17.62 -12.09 -1.02
CA ASN A 236 -18.20 -10.78 -0.73
C ASN A 236 -17.23 -9.66 -1.03
N PHE A 237 -15.91 -9.86 -0.89
CA PHE A 237 -14.94 -8.83 -1.21
C PHE A 237 -14.99 -8.46 -2.70
N LEU A 238 -15.04 -9.47 -3.58
CA LEU A 238 -15.15 -9.25 -5.02
C LEU A 238 -16.46 -8.54 -5.35
N SER A 239 -17.59 -9.03 -4.84
CA SER A 239 -18.89 -8.38 -5.05
C SER A 239 -18.88 -6.94 -4.56
N THR A 240 -18.27 -6.65 -3.41
CA THR A 240 -18.17 -5.29 -2.87
C THR A 240 -17.26 -4.40 -3.72
N SER A 241 -16.14 -4.93 -4.22
CA SER A 241 -15.25 -4.21 -5.14
C SER A 241 -15.97 -3.85 -6.45
N GLU A 242 -16.82 -4.75 -6.96
CA GLU A 242 -17.61 -4.53 -8.18
C GLU A 242 -18.70 -3.47 -8.00
N LEU A 243 -19.27 -3.33 -6.79
CA LEU A 243 -20.28 -2.30 -6.49
C LEU A 243 -19.74 -0.87 -6.67
N ILE A 244 -18.46 -0.66 -6.36
CA ILE A 244 -17.80 0.66 -6.43
C ILE A 244 -16.84 0.77 -7.62
N ARG A 245 -16.46 -0.35 -8.24
CA ARG A 245 -15.50 -0.46 -9.36
C ARG A 245 -14.15 0.20 -9.06
N LEU A 246 -13.67 0.02 -7.84
CA LEU A 246 -12.41 0.55 -7.37
C LEU A 246 -11.42 -0.58 -7.04
N PRO A 247 -10.11 -0.26 -6.92
CA PRO A 247 -9.10 -1.21 -6.48
C PRO A 247 -9.37 -1.81 -5.09
N ASP A 248 -8.59 -2.82 -4.72
CA ASP A 248 -8.71 -3.56 -3.47
C ASP A 248 -8.48 -2.68 -2.22
N ASP A 249 -7.48 -1.81 -2.23
CA ASP A 249 -7.22 -0.87 -1.13
C ASP A 249 -8.37 0.12 -0.88
N CYS A 250 -8.94 0.65 -1.96
CA CYS A 250 -10.13 1.48 -1.95
C CYS A 250 -11.35 0.69 -1.43
N THR A 251 -11.47 -0.59 -1.80
CA THR A 251 -12.54 -1.47 -1.32
C THR A 251 -12.44 -1.71 0.18
N VAL A 252 -11.22 -1.90 0.72
CA VAL A 252 -10.99 -1.97 2.17
C VAL A 252 -11.46 -0.69 2.87
N GLY A 253 -11.02 0.47 2.40
CA GLY A 253 -11.44 1.76 2.98
C GLY A 253 -12.95 2.00 2.89
N TYR A 254 -13.56 1.65 1.76
CA TYR A 254 -15.00 1.72 1.56
C TYR A 254 -15.77 0.84 2.55
N ILE A 255 -15.37 -0.42 2.73
CA ILE A 255 -16.01 -1.31 3.70
C ILE A 255 -15.89 -0.70 5.10
N ILE A 256 -14.69 -0.27 5.48
CA ILE A 256 -14.41 0.27 6.82
C ILE A 256 -15.25 1.53 7.10
N GLU A 257 -15.16 2.55 6.27
CA GLU A 257 -15.80 3.84 6.56
C GLU A 257 -17.28 3.89 6.18
N CYS A 258 -17.69 3.24 5.08
CA CYS A 258 -19.06 3.34 4.57
C CYS A 258 -19.97 2.19 5.02
N LYS A 259 -19.44 1.01 5.38
CA LYS A 259 -20.26 -0.15 5.76
C LYS A 259 -20.25 -0.47 7.25
N VAL A 260 -19.11 -0.33 7.92
CA VAL A 260 -18.96 -0.73 9.33
C VAL A 260 -18.69 0.41 10.31
N GLY A 261 -18.63 1.66 9.82
CA GLY A 261 -18.49 2.85 10.65
C GLY A 261 -17.13 3.00 11.34
N GLY A 262 -16.08 2.36 10.81
CA GLY A 262 -14.69 2.60 11.20
C GLY A 262 -14.14 3.86 10.54
N GLN A 263 -12.88 4.18 10.83
CA GLN A 263 -12.19 5.36 10.28
C GLN A 263 -10.72 5.02 10.01
N LEU A 264 -10.17 5.53 8.91
CA LEU A 264 -8.73 5.51 8.72
C LEU A 264 -8.06 6.41 9.77
N LEU A 265 -7.12 5.85 10.52
CA LEU A 265 -6.21 6.57 11.39
C LEU A 265 -4.91 6.84 10.62
N PRO A 266 -4.67 8.09 10.16
CA PRO A 266 -3.48 8.40 9.37
C PRO A 266 -2.22 8.17 10.20
N ASN A 267 -1.24 7.49 9.62
CA ASN A 267 0.04 7.26 10.28
C ASN A 267 1.21 7.58 9.34
N PRO A 268 2.13 8.49 9.73
CA PRO A 268 3.23 8.94 8.87
C PRO A 268 4.39 7.95 8.79
N LEU A 269 4.32 6.80 9.48
CA LEU A 269 5.36 5.77 9.45
C LEU A 269 5.19 4.76 8.32
N PHE A 270 4.10 4.86 7.55
CA PHE A 270 3.82 4.03 6.38
C PHE A 270 4.15 4.80 5.11
N HIS A 271 4.94 4.19 4.22
CA HIS A 271 5.45 4.86 3.02
C HIS A 271 5.31 4.04 1.75
N SER A 272 4.82 4.67 0.69
CA SER A 272 4.69 4.09 -0.65
C SER A 272 5.68 4.73 -1.61
N HIS A 273 6.10 4.02 -2.66
CA HIS A 273 6.86 4.64 -3.76
C HIS A 273 6.05 5.68 -4.56
N LEU A 274 4.78 5.93 -4.22
CA LEU A 274 3.97 7.02 -4.77
C LEU A 274 4.18 8.37 -4.05
N GLU A 275 5.06 8.42 -3.04
CA GLU A 275 5.51 9.66 -2.40
C GLU A 275 7.01 9.87 -2.58
N ASN A 276 7.53 11.08 -2.40
CA ASN A 276 8.97 11.32 -2.54
C ASN A 276 9.76 10.74 -1.36
N LEU A 277 10.30 9.53 -1.52
CA LEU A 277 11.00 8.79 -0.47
C LEU A 277 12.34 9.42 -0.07
N GLN A 278 12.91 10.26 -0.92
CA GLN A 278 14.14 11.02 -0.62
C GLN A 278 13.91 12.12 0.43
N LEU A 279 12.64 12.51 0.68
CA LEU A 279 12.31 13.47 1.74
C LEU A 279 12.36 12.85 3.13
N ILE A 280 12.43 11.53 3.26
CA ILE A 280 12.55 10.85 4.55
C ILE A 280 13.99 10.98 5.03
N PRO A 281 14.27 11.69 6.15
CA PRO A 281 15.62 11.85 6.64
C PRO A 281 16.25 10.50 6.99
N ALA A 282 17.52 10.30 6.63
CA ALA A 282 18.25 9.06 6.91
C ALA A 282 18.22 8.67 8.40
N SER A 283 18.24 9.66 9.31
CA SER A 283 18.16 9.48 10.76
C SER A 283 16.82 8.92 11.25
N LEU A 284 15.76 9.01 10.44
CA LEU A 284 14.42 8.51 10.77
C LEU A 284 14.10 7.18 10.11
N LEU A 285 14.92 6.69 9.15
CA LEU A 285 14.62 5.45 8.41
C LEU A 285 14.40 4.24 9.32
N THR A 286 15.14 4.13 10.42
CA THR A 286 15.03 3.01 11.37
C THR A 286 13.75 3.04 12.23
N GLN A 287 13.01 4.13 12.18
CA GLN A 287 11.75 4.33 12.92
C GLN A 287 10.51 4.12 12.05
N GLN A 288 10.68 4.06 10.72
CA GLN A 288 9.57 3.85 9.81
C GLN A 288 9.06 2.40 9.91
N VAL A 289 7.75 2.22 9.75
CA VAL A 289 7.09 0.91 9.78
C VAL A 289 7.23 0.23 8.44
N THR A 290 6.88 0.92 7.35
CA THR A 290 7.08 0.44 6.00
C THR A 290 7.86 1.44 5.17
N LEU A 291 8.65 0.93 4.23
CA LEU A 291 9.28 1.69 3.15
C LEU A 291 8.99 0.94 1.85
N SER A 292 9.17 1.60 0.70
CA SER A 292 8.91 0.99 -0.61
C SER A 292 10.04 1.36 -1.59
N TYR A 293 10.01 0.75 -2.77
CA TYR A 293 10.76 1.21 -3.94
C TYR A 293 9.89 1.03 -5.18
N GLY A 294 10.12 1.83 -6.20
CA GLY A 294 9.36 1.71 -7.44
C GLY A 294 9.62 2.84 -8.40
N THR A 295 8.86 2.89 -9.49
CA THR A 295 8.93 4.01 -10.43
C THR A 295 7.91 5.08 -10.05
N PHE A 296 8.38 6.32 -9.86
CA PHE A 296 7.55 7.50 -9.65
C PHE A 296 8.02 8.59 -10.61
N GLU A 297 7.09 9.18 -11.38
CA GLU A 297 7.40 10.20 -12.39
C GLU A 297 8.54 9.81 -13.36
N ASN A 298 8.52 8.56 -13.83
CA ASN A 298 9.53 7.95 -14.72
C ASN A 298 10.95 7.86 -14.12
N LYS A 299 11.09 8.00 -12.80
CA LYS A 299 12.36 7.83 -12.08
C LYS A 299 12.22 6.73 -11.05
N LEU A 300 13.32 6.02 -10.80
CA LEU A 300 13.42 5.12 -9.67
C LEU A 300 13.33 5.97 -8.39
N ASN A 301 12.32 5.69 -7.58
CA ASN A 301 12.06 6.32 -6.31
C ASN A 301 12.39 5.35 -5.19
N VAL A 302 13.35 5.74 -4.37
CA VAL A 302 13.95 4.97 -3.29
C VAL A 302 14.35 5.91 -2.16
N ILE A 303 14.51 5.36 -0.97
CA ILE A 303 15.09 6.08 0.17
C ILE A 303 16.53 6.53 -0.12
N GLU A 304 16.93 7.63 0.51
CA GLU A 304 18.32 8.08 0.47
C GLU A 304 19.14 7.38 1.56
N LEU A 305 20.02 6.47 1.15
CA LEU A 305 20.90 5.72 2.05
C LEU A 305 22.22 5.36 1.35
N SER A 306 23.34 5.76 1.96
CA SER A 306 24.66 5.74 1.32
C SER A 306 25.30 4.34 1.18
N GLY A 307 24.84 3.32 1.90
CA GLY A 307 25.43 1.99 1.83
C GLY A 307 24.82 0.99 2.83
N PRO A 308 25.45 -0.18 3.06
CA PRO A 308 26.78 -0.58 2.56
C PRO A 308 26.86 -0.96 1.07
N PHE A 309 25.75 -1.11 0.35
CA PHE A 309 25.77 -1.54 -1.06
C PHE A 309 25.67 -0.38 -2.04
N SER A 310 26.37 -0.48 -3.18
CA SER A 310 26.22 0.48 -4.28
C SER A 310 24.81 0.45 -4.89
N PRO A 311 24.30 1.54 -5.48
CA PRO A 311 23.00 1.57 -6.17
C PRO A 311 22.82 0.48 -7.24
N GLN A 312 23.91 0.00 -7.83
CA GLN A 312 23.91 -1.07 -8.83
C GLN A 312 23.65 -2.45 -8.19
N GLU A 313 24.21 -2.70 -7.00
CA GLU A 313 24.05 -3.97 -6.28
C GLU A 313 22.72 -4.07 -5.52
N ASP A 314 22.19 -2.93 -5.06
CA ASP A 314 20.95 -2.88 -4.29
C ASP A 314 20.04 -1.75 -4.79
N PRO A 315 19.51 -1.81 -6.01
CA PRO A 315 18.72 -0.72 -6.60
C PRO A 315 17.53 -0.30 -5.74
N SER A 316 16.94 -1.22 -4.97
CA SER A 316 15.84 -0.95 -4.03
C SER A 316 16.23 -0.19 -2.76
N ARG A 317 17.52 -0.23 -2.39
CA ARG A 317 18.07 0.17 -1.08
C ARG A 317 17.65 -0.72 0.11
N PHE A 318 16.93 -1.82 -0.12
CA PHE A 318 16.44 -2.70 0.96
C PHE A 318 17.55 -3.51 1.62
N ARG A 319 18.56 -3.99 0.87
CA ARG A 319 19.71 -4.67 1.49
C ARG A 319 20.49 -3.70 2.38
N SER A 320 20.67 -2.47 1.91
CA SER A 320 21.34 -1.38 2.61
C SER A 320 20.62 -1.02 3.90
N LEU A 321 19.30 -0.84 3.83
CA LEU A 321 18.43 -0.60 4.99
C LEU A 321 18.46 -1.78 5.97
N HIS A 322 18.44 -3.01 5.46
CA HIS A 322 18.50 -4.20 6.28
C HIS A 322 19.78 -4.25 7.11
N CYS A 323 20.93 -3.95 6.52
CA CYS A 323 22.20 -3.88 7.24
C CYS A 323 22.27 -2.75 8.26
N HIS A 324 21.57 -1.64 8.03
CA HIS A 324 21.45 -0.57 9.02
C HIS A 324 20.61 -1.00 10.23
N LEU A 325 19.55 -1.78 10.01
CA LEU A 325 18.66 -2.29 11.08
C LEU A 325 19.23 -3.51 11.80
N TYR A 326 19.97 -4.36 11.08
CA TYR A 326 20.47 -5.67 11.51
C TYR A 326 21.91 -5.87 11.04
N PRO A 327 22.88 -5.12 11.60
CA PRO A 327 24.28 -5.16 11.16
C PRO A 327 24.96 -6.51 11.43
N ASP A 328 24.39 -7.33 12.30
CA ASP A 328 24.80 -8.69 12.63
C ASP A 328 24.48 -9.73 11.54
N THR A 329 23.72 -9.35 10.51
CA THR A 329 23.42 -10.23 9.37
C THR A 329 24.71 -10.59 8.63
N SER A 330 24.98 -11.88 8.44
CA SER A 330 26.30 -12.38 7.97
C SER A 330 26.78 -11.76 6.66
N TRP A 331 25.89 -11.55 5.69
CA TRP A 331 26.22 -10.95 4.40
C TRP A 331 26.36 -9.43 4.43
N CYS A 332 25.93 -8.76 5.51
CA CYS A 332 26.20 -7.33 5.71
C CYS A 332 27.67 -7.07 6.05
N LEU A 333 28.28 -7.96 6.84
CA LEU A 333 29.69 -7.86 7.24
C LEU A 333 30.63 -7.99 6.03
N GLN A 334 30.25 -8.80 5.04
CA GLN A 334 31.00 -8.98 3.80
C GLN A 334 31.00 -7.72 2.92
N ALA A 335 29.95 -6.90 3.00
CA ALA A 335 29.82 -5.67 2.22
C ALA A 335 30.63 -4.49 2.77
N VAL A 336 31.06 -4.55 4.04
CA VAL A 336 31.84 -3.47 4.69
C VAL A 336 33.35 -3.61 4.45
N GLY A 337 33.81 -4.69 3.82
CA GLY A 337 35.21 -4.90 3.45
C GLY A 337 36.13 -5.04 4.68
N TRP A 338 36.33 -6.27 5.13
CA TRP A 338 37.52 -6.66 5.87
C TRP A 338 38.44 -7.44 4.95
#